data_AF-A0A1N7P033-F1
#
_entry.id   AF-A0A1N7P033-F1
#
_cell.length_a   1.000
_cell.length_b   1.000
_cell.length_c   1.000
_cell.angle_alpha   90.00
_cell.angle_beta   90.00
_cell.angle_gamma   90.00
#
_symmetry.space_group_name_H-M   'P 1'
#
loop_
_entity.id
_entity.type
_entity.pdbx_description
1 polymer ?
#
loop_
_entity_poly.entity_id
_entity_poly.type
_entity_poly.pdbx_seq_one_letter_code
_entity_poly.pdbx_strand_id
1 'polypeptide(L)'
;MRLNNHELYDFFVESQILALYHANTVGTTITYLQNGGLLSRGAVETRGLFQTPQSSDAKDKEVNVWNDVFLDTADLHSAFRRENYYGPVLFEFNIELVRDETLEIWITKNNPIYWNPNTPDNDRYFQSVAELRQLWNVIQRQRIMITIRNNTSPILFNSVRRIIVDDPQRSIEENGQEVHLFNHAKNRIDQIIVNNHPFNGRLDVRRCNGCYCRSNYLHQRDQNDLRRLFYN
;
A
#
# COMPACT_ATOMS: atom_id res chain seq x y z
N MET A 1 -2.52 -17.81 -10.17
CA MET A 1 -3.25 -17.76 -11.45
C MET A 1 -3.98 -16.45 -11.57
N ARG A 2 -4.23 -16.02 -12.81
CA ARG A 2 -5.09 -14.89 -13.11
C ARG A 2 -6.55 -15.24 -12.83
N LEU A 3 -7.27 -14.38 -12.12
CA LEU A 3 -8.72 -14.51 -11.95
C LEU A 3 -9.47 -13.83 -13.10
N ASN A 4 -10.73 -14.20 -13.32
CA ASN A 4 -11.59 -13.48 -14.26
C ASN A 4 -11.91 -12.08 -13.70
N ASN A 5 -11.51 -11.02 -14.41
CA ASN A 5 -11.63 -9.64 -13.97
C ASN A 5 -13.09 -9.19 -13.76
N HIS A 6 -14.02 -9.63 -14.62
CA HIS A 6 -15.43 -9.30 -14.51
C HIS A 6 -16.07 -9.96 -13.29
N GLU A 7 -15.87 -11.28 -13.12
CA GLU A 7 -16.36 -12.00 -11.94
C GLU A 7 -15.75 -11.44 -10.64
N LEU A 8 -14.46 -11.06 -10.68
CA LEU A 8 -13.78 -10.50 -9.52
C LEU A 8 -14.33 -9.11 -9.15
N TYR A 9 -14.59 -8.27 -10.15
CA TYR A 9 -15.25 -6.99 -9.92
C TYR A 9 -16.64 -7.20 -9.31
N ASP A 10 -17.45 -8.09 -9.87
CA ASP A 10 -18.80 -8.36 -9.38
C ASP A 10 -18.75 -8.86 -7.93
N PHE A 11 -17.81 -9.75 -7.62
CA PHE A 11 -17.55 -10.21 -6.25
C PHE A 11 -17.17 -9.05 -5.30
N PHE A 12 -16.36 -8.08 -5.74
CA PHE A 12 -16.01 -6.92 -4.91
C PHE A 12 -17.22 -6.04 -4.65
N VAL A 13 -18.08 -5.81 -5.64
CA VAL A 13 -19.35 -5.07 -5.46
C VAL A 13 -20.28 -5.82 -4.50
N GLU A 14 -20.48 -7.13 -4.70
CA GLU A 14 -21.27 -8.00 -3.81
C GLU A 14 -20.76 -7.93 -2.36
N SER A 15 -19.44 -7.89 -2.18
CA SER A 15 -18.76 -7.85 -0.88
C SER A 15 -18.63 -6.44 -0.30
N GLN A 16 -19.25 -5.43 -0.93
CA GLN A 16 -19.18 -4.01 -0.54
C GLN A 16 -17.74 -3.46 -0.45
N ILE A 17 -16.82 -4.02 -1.25
CA ILE A 17 -15.47 -3.52 -1.44
C ILE A 17 -15.55 -2.46 -2.52
N LEU A 18 -15.52 -1.19 -2.14
CA LEU A 18 -15.65 -0.07 -3.08
C LEU A 18 -14.32 0.60 -3.40
N ALA A 19 -13.25 0.27 -2.68
CA ALA A 19 -11.91 0.79 -2.90
C ALA A 19 -10.86 -0.24 -2.54
N LEU A 20 -9.68 -0.11 -3.16
CA LEU A 20 -8.47 -0.85 -2.82
C LEU A 20 -7.44 0.11 -2.23
N TYR A 21 -6.48 -0.42 -1.49
CA TYR A 21 -5.63 0.38 -0.62
C TYR A 21 -4.15 -0.01 -0.71
N HIS A 22 -3.26 0.97 -0.66
CA HIS A 22 -1.81 0.73 -0.64
C HIS A 22 -1.12 1.74 0.27
N ALA A 23 -0.55 1.27 1.38
CA ALA A 23 0.13 2.12 2.35
C ALA A 23 1.64 2.10 2.16
N ASN A 24 2.29 3.26 2.34
CA ASN A 24 3.74 3.42 2.26
C ASN A 24 4.26 4.49 3.22
N THR A 25 5.58 4.50 3.35
CA THR A 25 6.35 5.62 3.92
C THR A 25 6.29 6.85 3.01
N VAL A 26 6.64 8.01 3.57
CA VAL A 26 6.71 9.27 2.83
C VAL A 26 7.75 9.20 1.71
N GLY A 27 8.95 8.69 1.97
CA GLY A 27 9.99 8.58 0.95
C GLY A 27 9.61 7.68 -0.22
N THR A 28 9.04 6.49 0.03
CA THR A 28 8.54 5.63 -1.08
C THR A 28 7.39 6.29 -1.84
N THR A 29 6.50 7.01 -1.14
CA THR A 29 5.42 7.79 -1.77
C THR A 29 5.97 8.85 -2.72
N ILE A 30 7.01 9.57 -2.31
CA ILE A 30 7.68 10.58 -3.14
C ILE A 30 8.23 9.95 -4.42
N THR A 31 8.88 8.79 -4.32
CA THR A 31 9.34 8.04 -5.49
C THR A 31 8.19 7.73 -6.45
N TYR A 32 7.05 7.26 -5.96
CA TYR A 32 5.89 6.97 -6.81
C TYR A 32 5.34 8.23 -7.48
N LEU A 33 5.21 9.32 -6.74
CA LEU A 33 4.72 10.61 -7.27
C LEU A 33 5.64 11.13 -8.38
N GLN A 34 6.96 11.09 -8.18
CA GLN A 34 7.95 11.53 -9.18
C GLN A 34 7.98 10.64 -10.44
N ASN A 35 7.53 9.39 -10.33
CA ASN A 35 7.54 8.43 -11.43
C ASN A 35 6.15 8.19 -12.05
N GLY A 36 5.11 8.90 -11.60
CA GLY A 36 3.78 8.85 -12.20
C GLY A 36 3.02 7.54 -11.99
N GLY A 37 3.34 6.75 -10.97
CA GLY A 37 2.67 5.47 -10.69
C GLY A 37 3.21 4.74 -9.47
N LEU A 38 2.46 3.75 -8.98
CA LEU A 38 3.02 2.74 -8.09
C LEU A 38 4.09 1.94 -8.83
N LEU A 39 5.19 1.65 -8.15
CA LEU A 39 6.26 0.79 -8.64
C LEU A 39 6.42 -0.41 -7.73
N SER A 40 6.59 -1.58 -8.34
CA SER A 40 7.07 -2.76 -7.62
C SER A 40 8.45 -2.49 -7.03
N ARG A 41 8.80 -3.23 -5.99
CA ARG A 41 10.10 -3.05 -5.31
C ARG A 41 11.26 -3.35 -6.25
N GLY A 42 11.10 -4.33 -7.16
CA GLY A 42 12.09 -4.62 -8.20
C GLY A 42 12.18 -3.58 -9.31
N ALA A 43 11.09 -2.91 -9.67
CA ALA A 43 11.15 -1.78 -10.59
C ALA A 43 11.89 -0.58 -9.99
N VAL A 44 11.69 -0.32 -8.69
CA VAL A 44 12.45 0.72 -7.96
C VAL A 44 13.95 0.38 -7.94
N GLU A 45 14.30 -0.84 -7.55
CA GLU A 45 15.70 -1.30 -7.49
C GLU A 45 16.40 -1.20 -8.86
N THR A 46 15.76 -1.73 -9.91
CA THR A 46 16.32 -1.75 -11.27
C THR A 46 16.58 -0.34 -11.82
N ARG A 47 15.79 0.65 -11.38
CA ARG A 47 15.94 2.04 -11.81
C ARG A 47 16.88 2.86 -10.92
N GLY A 48 17.45 2.27 -9.87
CA GLY A 48 18.26 2.99 -8.89
C GLY A 48 17.47 4.07 -8.14
N LEU A 49 16.17 3.87 -7.98
CA LEU A 49 15.28 4.80 -7.28
C LEU A 49 15.25 4.48 -5.78
N PHE A 50 14.81 5.46 -4.98
CA PHE A 50 14.66 5.28 -3.54
C PHE A 50 13.39 4.49 -3.18
N GLN A 51 13.49 3.59 -2.22
CA GLN A 51 12.36 3.05 -1.45
C GLN A 51 12.82 2.77 -0.04
N THR A 52 11.92 2.91 0.93
CA THR A 52 12.21 2.46 2.28
C THR A 52 12.40 0.94 2.31
N PRO A 53 13.50 0.43 2.91
CA PRO A 53 13.70 -1.01 3.10
C PRO A 53 12.58 -1.64 3.91
N GLN A 54 12.20 -2.86 3.55
CA GLN A 54 11.21 -3.65 4.29
C GLN A 54 11.83 -4.97 4.75
N SER A 55 11.37 -5.49 5.90
CA SER A 55 11.86 -6.77 6.42
C SER A 55 11.53 -7.96 5.53
N SER A 56 10.56 -7.82 4.61
CA SER A 56 10.20 -8.86 3.64
C SER A 56 11.08 -8.86 2.38
N ASP A 57 11.97 -7.89 2.17
CA ASP A 57 12.64 -7.71 0.86
C ASP A 57 13.35 -8.95 0.34
N ALA A 58 14.17 -9.59 1.19
CA ALA A 58 14.85 -10.83 0.84
C ALA A 58 13.85 -11.95 0.53
N LYS A 59 12.78 -12.03 1.33
CA LYS A 59 11.76 -13.06 1.21
C LYS A 59 10.95 -12.91 -0.08
N ASP A 60 10.60 -11.68 -0.44
CA ASP A 60 9.83 -11.36 -1.64
C ASP A 60 10.60 -11.73 -2.92
N LYS A 61 11.94 -11.62 -2.90
CA LYS A 61 12.82 -12.14 -3.96
C LYS A 61 12.79 -13.67 -4.01
N GLU A 62 12.93 -14.35 -2.86
CA GLU A 62 12.93 -15.82 -2.79
C GLU A 62 11.62 -16.44 -3.30
N VAL A 63 10.48 -15.82 -3.04
CA VAL A 63 9.15 -16.35 -3.40
C VAL A 63 8.58 -15.73 -4.68
N ASN A 64 9.41 -15.04 -5.46
CA ASN A 64 9.11 -14.48 -6.78
C ASN A 64 7.91 -13.51 -6.80
N VAL A 65 7.89 -12.57 -5.84
CA VAL A 65 6.93 -11.46 -5.79
C VAL A 65 7.60 -10.08 -5.74
N TRP A 66 8.92 -10.01 -5.92
CA TRP A 66 9.68 -8.75 -5.89
C TRP A 66 9.21 -7.72 -6.93
N ASN A 67 8.70 -8.19 -8.07
CA ASN A 67 8.16 -7.37 -9.14
C ASN A 67 6.64 -7.19 -9.07
N ASP A 68 5.99 -7.61 -7.99
CA ASP A 68 4.55 -7.48 -7.83
C ASP A 68 4.18 -6.17 -7.12
N VAL A 69 2.94 -5.71 -7.34
CA VAL A 69 2.32 -4.60 -6.59
C VAL A 69 1.14 -5.16 -5.82
N PHE A 70 1.10 -4.90 -4.51
CA PHE A 70 0.06 -5.41 -3.60
C PHE A 70 -0.92 -4.33 -3.20
N LEU A 71 -2.22 -4.63 -3.26
CA LEU A 71 -3.28 -3.80 -2.75
C LEU A 71 -4.11 -4.57 -1.71
N ASP A 72 -4.50 -3.88 -0.65
CA ASP A 72 -5.43 -4.40 0.35
C ASP A 72 -6.88 -4.13 -0.05
N THR A 73 -7.77 -5.03 0.33
CA THR A 73 -9.23 -4.85 0.15
C THR A 73 -9.83 -3.92 1.21
N ALA A 74 -9.06 -3.46 2.19
CA ALA A 74 -9.49 -2.56 3.25
C ALA A 74 -8.37 -1.61 3.66
N ASP A 75 -8.73 -0.42 4.14
CA ASP A 75 -7.80 0.44 4.86
C ASP A 75 -7.44 -0.23 6.20
N LEU A 76 -6.28 -0.89 6.24
CA LEU A 76 -5.82 -1.61 7.43
C LEU A 76 -5.63 -0.70 8.65
N HIS A 77 -5.35 0.60 8.45
CA HIS A 77 -5.28 1.55 9.57
C HIS A 77 -6.66 1.62 10.25
N SER A 78 -7.71 1.86 9.47
CA SER A 78 -9.08 1.93 9.96
C SER A 78 -9.57 0.58 10.51
N ALA A 79 -9.27 -0.52 9.82
CA ALA A 79 -9.71 -1.87 10.20
C ALA A 79 -9.14 -2.31 11.55
N PHE A 80 -7.88 -1.98 11.84
CA PHE A 80 -7.22 -2.35 13.10
C PHE A 80 -7.18 -1.23 14.14
N ARG A 81 -7.75 -0.05 13.83
CA ARG A 81 -7.75 1.14 14.69
C ARG A 81 -6.35 1.48 15.22
N ARG A 82 -5.34 1.42 14.34
CA ARG A 82 -3.93 1.74 14.65
C ARG A 82 -3.21 2.14 13.38
N GLU A 83 -2.01 2.71 13.50
CA GLU A 83 -1.21 3.09 12.33
C GLU A 83 -0.91 1.91 11.41
N ASN A 84 -0.82 2.18 10.11
CA ASN A 84 -0.40 1.14 9.18
C ASN A 84 1.12 0.93 9.30
N TYR A 85 1.52 -0.33 9.44
CA TYR A 85 2.93 -0.71 9.56
C TYR A 85 3.78 -0.38 8.33
N TYR A 86 3.17 -0.33 7.15
CA TYR A 86 3.86 0.02 5.90
C TYR A 86 4.13 1.52 5.79
N GLY A 87 3.33 2.35 6.48
CA GLY A 87 3.63 3.76 6.69
C GLY A 87 2.41 4.69 6.73
N PRO A 88 2.64 5.99 6.92
CA PRO A 88 1.61 6.97 7.20
C PRO A 88 0.87 7.48 5.95
N VAL A 89 1.27 7.09 4.75
CA VAL A 89 0.63 7.55 3.51
C VAL A 89 -0.15 6.41 2.88
N LEU A 90 -1.44 6.60 2.64
CA LEU A 90 -2.34 5.63 2.06
C LEU A 90 -2.88 6.12 0.72
N PHE A 91 -2.65 5.36 -0.34
CA PHE A 91 -3.37 5.53 -1.60
C PHE A 91 -4.69 4.75 -1.56
N GLU A 92 -5.79 5.42 -1.89
CA GLU A 92 -7.11 4.81 -2.07
C GLU A 92 -7.42 4.77 -3.57
N PHE A 93 -7.67 3.57 -4.09
CA PHE A 93 -7.92 3.32 -5.51
C PHE A 93 -9.38 2.98 -5.78
N ASN A 94 -9.86 3.37 -6.96
CA ASN A 94 -11.14 2.94 -7.47
C ASN A 94 -11.08 1.46 -7.87
N ILE A 95 -12.05 0.66 -7.41
CA ILE A 95 -12.17 -0.77 -7.78
C ILE A 95 -12.35 -1.02 -9.26
N GLU A 96 -12.75 -0.01 -10.06
CA GLU A 96 -12.78 -0.12 -11.53
C GLU A 96 -11.44 -0.57 -12.12
N LEU A 97 -10.31 -0.34 -11.42
CA LEU A 97 -9.00 -0.83 -11.86
C LEU A 97 -9.00 -2.35 -12.10
N VAL A 98 -9.84 -3.11 -11.39
CA VAL A 98 -9.92 -4.57 -11.54
C VAL A 98 -10.45 -4.98 -12.90
N ARG A 99 -11.20 -4.10 -13.58
CA ARG A 99 -11.70 -4.35 -14.94
C ARG A 99 -10.64 -4.17 -16.02
N ASP A 100 -9.48 -3.60 -15.70
CA ASP A 100 -8.40 -3.42 -16.67
C ASP A 100 -7.75 -4.75 -17.01
N GLU A 101 -8.07 -5.29 -18.19
CA GLU A 101 -7.55 -6.57 -18.67
C GLU A 101 -6.05 -6.53 -19.01
N THR A 102 -5.42 -5.35 -19.04
CA THR A 102 -3.96 -5.24 -19.18
C THR A 102 -3.24 -5.58 -17.88
N LEU A 103 -3.93 -5.54 -16.74
CA LEU A 103 -3.38 -5.91 -15.43
C LEU A 103 -3.48 -7.41 -15.19
N GLU A 104 -2.35 -8.03 -14.86
CA GLU A 104 -2.28 -9.44 -14.48
C GLU A 104 -2.62 -9.60 -12.99
N ILE A 105 -3.91 -9.70 -12.68
CA ILE A 105 -4.44 -9.69 -11.31
C ILE A 105 -4.56 -11.10 -10.73
N TRP A 106 -3.87 -11.32 -9.62
CA TRP A 106 -3.87 -12.52 -8.79
C TRP A 106 -4.33 -12.16 -7.38
N ILE A 107 -4.79 -13.12 -6.58
CA ILE A 107 -5.18 -12.86 -5.18
C ILE A 107 -4.55 -13.88 -4.26
N THR A 108 -3.88 -13.41 -3.21
CA THR A 108 -3.20 -14.28 -2.23
C THR A 108 -4.17 -14.93 -1.25
N LYS A 109 -3.88 -16.16 -0.84
CA LYS A 109 -4.52 -16.83 0.31
C LYS A 109 -3.83 -16.49 1.63
N ASN A 110 -2.57 -16.09 1.58
CA ASN A 110 -1.77 -15.68 2.73
C ASN A 110 -0.71 -14.64 2.35
N ASN A 111 -0.17 -13.93 3.33
CA ASN A 111 0.93 -12.98 3.10
C ASN A 111 2.21 -13.73 2.61
N PRO A 112 2.89 -13.25 1.55
CA PRO A 112 4.11 -13.85 1.01
C PRO A 112 5.22 -14.10 2.03
N ILE A 113 5.28 -13.33 3.12
CA ILE A 113 6.26 -13.53 4.19
C ILE A 113 6.19 -14.95 4.80
N TYR A 114 5.02 -15.61 4.73
CA TYR A 114 4.81 -16.96 5.25
C TYR A 114 4.99 -18.07 4.22
N TRP A 115 5.32 -17.74 2.97
CA TRP A 115 5.50 -18.75 1.92
C TRP A 115 6.89 -19.37 1.97
N ASN A 116 7.00 -20.63 1.55
CA ASN A 116 8.28 -21.24 1.24
C ASN A 116 8.51 -21.19 -0.27
N PRO A 117 9.77 -21.18 -0.76
CA PRO A 117 10.05 -21.19 -2.20
C PRO A 117 9.36 -22.34 -2.95
N ASN A 118 9.21 -23.48 -2.26
CA ASN A 118 8.57 -24.69 -2.80
C ASN A 118 7.05 -24.75 -2.58
N THR A 119 6.44 -23.75 -1.91
CA THR A 119 4.98 -23.70 -1.77
C THR A 119 4.35 -23.57 -3.16
N PRO A 120 3.48 -24.50 -3.58
CA PRO A 120 2.89 -24.41 -4.91
C PRO A 120 1.92 -23.24 -5.03
N ASP A 121 1.73 -22.74 -6.26
CA ASP A 121 0.90 -21.55 -6.50
C ASP A 121 -0.57 -21.74 -6.12
N ASN A 122 -1.08 -22.98 -6.09
CA ASN A 122 -2.44 -23.28 -5.64
C ASN A 122 -2.63 -23.05 -4.14
N ASP A 123 -1.58 -23.15 -3.33
CA ASP A 123 -1.60 -22.86 -1.91
C ASP A 123 -1.36 -21.37 -1.63
N ARG A 124 -0.63 -20.69 -2.52
CA ARG A 124 -0.33 -19.26 -2.44
C ARG A 124 -1.50 -18.38 -2.87
N TYR A 125 -2.18 -18.77 -3.95
CA TYR A 125 -3.15 -17.93 -4.64
C TYR A 125 -4.51 -18.61 -4.77
N PHE A 126 -5.56 -17.80 -4.80
CA PHE A 126 -6.87 -18.25 -5.24
C PHE A 126 -6.83 -18.69 -6.70
N GLN A 127 -7.53 -19.78 -6.98
CA GLN A 127 -7.58 -20.42 -8.29
C GLN A 127 -8.82 -20.02 -9.09
N SER A 128 -9.84 -19.47 -8.43
CA SER A 128 -11.05 -18.92 -9.07
C SER A 128 -11.74 -17.92 -8.16
N VAL A 129 -12.63 -17.09 -8.74
CA VAL A 129 -13.51 -16.21 -7.95
C VAL A 129 -14.51 -17.03 -7.13
N ALA A 130 -14.91 -18.21 -7.60
CA ALA A 130 -15.75 -19.14 -6.83
C ALA A 130 -15.06 -19.60 -5.54
N GLU A 131 -13.78 -19.99 -5.62
CA GLU A 131 -12.98 -20.35 -4.43
C GLU A 131 -12.82 -19.15 -3.49
N LEU A 132 -12.51 -17.97 -4.04
CA LEU A 132 -12.42 -16.73 -3.26
C LEU A 132 -13.72 -16.47 -2.49
N ARG A 133 -14.88 -16.56 -3.17
CA ARG A 133 -16.19 -16.34 -2.56
C ARG A 133 -16.47 -17.34 -1.44
N GLN A 134 -16.09 -18.61 -1.62
CA GLN A 134 -16.26 -19.65 -0.60
C GLN A 134 -15.42 -19.39 0.66
N LEU A 135 -14.19 -18.89 0.49
CA LEU A 135 -13.23 -18.73 1.59
C LEU A 135 -13.14 -17.31 2.14
N TRP A 136 -13.86 -16.35 1.55
CA TRP A 136 -13.78 -14.92 1.89
C TRP A 136 -13.97 -14.63 3.37
N ASN A 137 -14.96 -15.28 4.00
CA ASN A 137 -15.27 -15.11 5.42
C ASN A 137 -14.53 -16.12 6.32
N VAL A 138 -13.72 -17.01 5.74
CA VAL A 138 -12.94 -18.04 6.45
C VAL A 138 -11.52 -17.56 6.68
N ILE A 139 -10.92 -16.92 5.67
CA ILE A 139 -9.56 -16.40 5.73
C ILE A 139 -9.59 -14.96 6.25
N GLN A 140 -8.65 -14.64 7.14
CA GLN A 140 -8.52 -13.27 7.67
C GLN A 140 -8.25 -12.28 6.53
N ARG A 141 -9.06 -11.23 6.41
CA ARG A 141 -9.06 -10.31 5.26
C ARG A 141 -7.70 -9.71 4.91
N GLN A 142 -6.87 -9.38 5.90
CA GLN A 142 -5.52 -8.82 5.70
C GLN A 142 -4.50 -9.82 5.10
N ARG A 143 -4.87 -11.09 4.97
CA ARG A 143 -4.10 -12.12 4.26
C ARG A 143 -4.46 -12.20 2.77
N ILE A 144 -5.61 -11.64 2.41
CA ILE A 144 -6.17 -11.64 1.06
C ILE A 144 -5.82 -10.31 0.39
N MET A 145 -4.71 -10.31 -0.36
CA MET A 145 -4.22 -9.14 -1.07
C MET A 145 -4.45 -9.33 -2.57
N ILE A 146 -4.81 -8.23 -3.24
CA ILE A 146 -4.78 -8.16 -4.69
C ILE A 146 -3.33 -7.97 -5.10
N THR A 147 -2.84 -8.80 -6.00
CA THR A 147 -1.48 -8.76 -6.50
C THR A 147 -1.52 -8.52 -7.99
N ILE A 148 -0.92 -7.42 -8.44
CA ILE A 148 -0.67 -7.18 -9.86
C ILE A 148 0.72 -7.72 -10.15
N ARG A 149 0.82 -8.72 -11.03
CA ARG A 149 2.04 -9.47 -11.23
C ARG A 149 3.04 -8.79 -12.17
N ASN A 150 4.33 -8.98 -11.90
CA ASN A 150 5.44 -8.72 -12.84
C ASN A 150 5.49 -7.30 -13.43
N ASN A 151 5.23 -6.28 -12.61
CA ASN A 151 5.24 -4.89 -13.04
C ASN A 151 6.66 -4.32 -13.02
N THR A 152 7.11 -3.82 -14.18
CA THR A 152 8.38 -3.10 -14.31
C THR A 152 8.18 -1.61 -14.59
N SER A 153 6.95 -1.17 -14.92
CA SER A 153 6.56 0.22 -15.19
C SER A 153 5.67 0.80 -14.08
N PRO A 154 5.57 2.14 -13.96
CA PRO A 154 4.61 2.78 -13.06
C PRO A 154 3.16 2.40 -13.45
N ILE A 155 2.32 2.09 -12.47
CA ILE A 155 0.92 1.70 -12.68
C ILE A 155 -0.05 2.42 -11.74
N LEU A 156 -1.36 2.30 -12.04
CA LEU A 156 -2.51 2.61 -11.17
C LEU A 156 -2.78 4.07 -10.79
N PHE A 157 -1.96 5.05 -11.15
CA PHE A 157 -2.23 6.45 -10.79
C PHE A 157 -3.54 6.98 -11.36
N ASN A 158 -3.96 6.52 -12.54
CA ASN A 158 -5.26 6.87 -13.12
C ASN A 158 -6.45 6.39 -12.27
N SER A 159 -6.23 5.38 -11.42
CA SER A 159 -7.24 4.80 -10.55
C SER A 159 -7.22 5.38 -9.13
N VAL A 160 -6.27 6.25 -8.79
CA VAL A 160 -6.19 6.86 -7.45
C VAL A 160 -7.31 7.88 -7.26
N ARG A 161 -8.16 7.62 -6.27
CA ARG A 161 -9.23 8.54 -5.83
C ARG A 161 -8.64 9.66 -4.97
N ARG A 162 -7.79 9.29 -4.01
CA ARG A 162 -7.14 10.21 -3.07
C ARG A 162 -5.92 9.58 -2.40
N ILE A 163 -5.12 10.44 -1.80
CA ILE A 163 -3.99 10.11 -0.94
C ILE A 163 -4.33 10.60 0.47
N ILE A 164 -4.21 9.75 1.47
CA ILE A 164 -4.51 10.08 2.87
C ILE A 164 -3.19 10.04 3.66
N VAL A 165 -2.90 11.09 4.43
CA VAL A 165 -1.69 11.18 5.26
C VAL A 165 -2.04 11.20 6.74
N ASP A 166 -1.37 10.37 7.53
CA ASP A 166 -1.54 10.31 8.97
C ASP A 166 -0.98 11.57 9.65
N ASP A 167 -1.73 12.11 10.61
CA ASP A 167 -1.25 13.15 11.52
C ASP A 167 -0.97 12.54 12.92
N PRO A 168 0.29 12.22 13.24
CA PRO A 168 0.66 11.69 14.54
C PRO A 168 0.56 12.72 15.67
N GLN A 169 0.42 14.03 15.37
CA GLN A 169 0.49 15.13 16.33
C GLN A 169 1.76 15.08 17.20
N ARG A 170 2.87 14.70 16.56
CA ARG A 170 4.16 14.50 17.20
C ARG A 170 5.26 15.24 16.43
N SER A 171 6.23 15.72 17.19
CA SER A 171 7.48 16.27 16.66
C SER A 171 8.66 15.37 17.00
N ILE A 172 9.74 15.52 16.24
CA ILE A 172 11.07 14.98 16.58
C ILE A 172 12.10 16.11 16.55
N GLU A 173 13.21 15.93 17.25
CA GLU A 173 14.35 16.84 17.17
C GLU A 173 15.23 16.45 15.98
N GLU A 174 15.54 17.41 15.11
CA GLU A 174 16.40 17.25 13.96
C GLU A 174 17.39 18.42 13.92
N ASN A 175 18.69 18.15 14.05
CA ASN A 175 19.74 19.18 14.06
C ASN A 175 19.48 20.33 15.05
N GLY A 176 18.94 20.01 16.24
CA GLY A 176 18.60 20.99 17.27
C GLY A 176 17.31 21.79 17.00
N GLN A 177 16.51 21.41 16.00
CA GLN A 177 15.22 22.02 15.69
C GLN A 177 14.07 21.03 15.87
N GLU A 178 12.94 21.51 16.37
CA GLU A 178 11.72 20.71 16.44
C GLU A 178 11.06 20.64 15.05
N VAL A 179 10.83 19.41 14.57
CA VAL A 179 10.15 19.15 13.29
C VAL A 179 8.87 18.39 13.55
N HIS A 180 7.73 19.02 13.23
CA HIS A 180 6.42 18.38 13.25
C HIS A 180 6.29 17.38 12.08
N LEU A 181 6.10 16.10 12.40
CA LEU A 181 6.14 15.01 11.42
C LEU A 181 5.08 15.16 10.30
N PHE A 182 3.85 15.53 10.67
CA PHE A 182 2.77 15.74 9.70
C PHE A 182 3.10 16.88 8.73
N ASN A 183 3.54 18.03 9.25
CA ASN A 183 3.87 19.19 8.44
C ASN A 183 5.05 18.88 7.50
N HIS A 184 6.07 18.17 8.00
CA HIS A 184 7.18 17.72 7.17
C HIS A 184 6.69 16.84 6.01
N ALA A 185 5.96 15.76 6.32
CA ALA A 185 5.44 14.84 5.32
C ALA A 185 4.55 15.54 4.29
N LYS A 186 3.61 16.36 4.75
CA LYS A 186 2.69 17.10 3.88
C LYS A 186 3.45 18.06 2.96
N ASN A 187 4.38 18.84 3.48
CA ASN A 187 5.18 19.78 2.69
C ASN A 187 5.99 19.05 1.61
N ARG A 188 6.57 17.90 1.93
CA ARG A 188 7.34 17.10 0.94
C ARG A 188 6.45 16.55 -0.17
N ILE A 189 5.23 16.11 0.15
CA ILE A 189 4.26 15.64 -0.84
C ILE A 189 3.74 16.81 -1.70
N ASP A 190 3.38 17.93 -1.07
CA ASP A 190 2.87 19.14 -1.75
C ASP A 190 3.91 19.73 -2.72
N GLN A 191 5.21 19.66 -2.40
CA GLN A 191 6.29 20.11 -3.29
C GLN A 191 6.32 19.37 -4.63
N ILE A 192 5.77 18.15 -4.69
CA ILE A 192 5.69 17.35 -5.91
C ILE A 192 4.32 17.54 -6.57
N ILE A 193 3.26 17.59 -5.77
CA ILE A 193 1.89 17.86 -6.21
C ILE A 193 1.72 19.38 -6.43
N VAL A 194 2.43 19.91 -7.42
CA VAL A 194 2.29 21.31 -7.85
C VAL A 194 1.02 21.52 -8.68
N ASN A 195 0.72 22.78 -9.00
CA ASN A 195 -0.39 23.14 -9.87
C ASN A 195 -0.32 22.34 -11.19
N ASN A 196 -1.45 21.72 -11.58
CA ASN A 196 -1.62 20.78 -12.71
C ASN A 196 -1.20 19.31 -12.47
N HIS A 197 -0.68 18.95 -11.30
CA HIS A 197 -0.51 17.53 -10.96
C HIS A 197 -1.89 16.84 -10.85
N PRO A 198 -2.08 15.59 -11.35
CA PRO A 198 -3.37 14.88 -11.30
C PRO A 198 -3.97 14.71 -9.90
N PHE A 199 -3.15 14.84 -8.86
CA PHE A 199 -3.53 14.73 -7.45
C PHE A 199 -3.71 16.05 -6.73
N ASN A 200 -3.64 17.19 -7.43
CA ASN A 200 -3.95 18.47 -6.82
C ASN A 200 -5.37 18.44 -6.23
N GLY A 201 -5.51 18.82 -4.96
CA GLY A 201 -6.78 18.76 -4.22
C GLY A 201 -7.24 17.35 -3.82
N ARG A 202 -6.42 16.30 -3.99
CA ARG A 202 -6.73 14.91 -3.60
C ARG A 202 -5.93 14.39 -2.40
N LEU A 203 -5.28 15.30 -1.66
CA LEU A 203 -4.53 14.98 -0.44
C LEU A 203 -5.39 15.25 0.80
N ASP A 204 -5.79 14.19 1.48
CA ASP A 204 -6.57 14.21 2.71
C ASP A 204 -5.69 14.00 3.94
N VAL A 205 -6.10 14.61 5.06
CA VAL A 205 -5.53 14.30 6.38
C VAL A 205 -6.36 13.21 7.03
N ARG A 206 -5.72 12.17 7.54
CA ARG A 206 -6.42 11.12 8.27
C ARG A 206 -7.07 11.70 9.52
N ARG A 207 -8.37 11.44 9.66
CA ARG A 207 -9.13 11.72 10.88
C ARG A 207 -9.43 10.41 11.59
N CYS A 208 -8.93 10.29 12.80
CA CYS A 208 -9.12 9.11 13.63
C CYS A 208 -10.11 9.40 14.76
N ASN A 209 -11.04 8.47 15.00
CA ASN A 209 -11.89 8.45 16.18
C ASN A 209 -11.71 7.11 16.90
N GLY A 210 -11.20 7.12 18.14
CA GLY A 210 -10.91 5.89 18.89
C GLY A 210 -9.80 5.00 18.29
N CYS A 211 -8.79 5.60 17.66
CA CYS A 211 -7.63 4.91 17.08
C CYS A 211 -6.41 5.03 17.98
N TYR A 212 -5.63 3.96 18.09
CA TYR A 212 -4.38 3.92 18.86
C TYR A 212 -3.19 4.54 18.10
N CYS A 213 -3.34 4.97 16.85
CA CYS A 213 -2.22 5.42 16.01
C CYS A 213 -1.35 6.50 16.69
N ARG A 214 -1.95 7.53 17.29
CA ARG A 214 -1.19 8.58 17.98
C ARG A 214 -0.42 8.05 19.18
N SER A 215 -1.05 7.20 19.98
CA SER A 215 -0.41 6.53 21.12
C SER A 215 0.75 5.65 20.67
N ASN A 216 0.55 4.87 19.60
CA ASN A 216 1.59 3.99 19.06
C ASN A 216 2.74 4.79 18.46
N TYR A 217 2.44 5.83 17.68
CA TYR A 217 3.45 6.76 17.18
C TYR A 217 4.23 7.42 18.31
N LEU A 218 3.62 7.68 19.48
CA LEU A 218 4.28 8.30 20.62
C LEU A 218 5.10 7.31 21.45
N HIS A 219 4.56 6.13 21.73
CA HIS A 219 5.08 5.23 22.76
C HIS A 219 5.73 3.95 22.23
N GLN A 220 5.48 3.58 20.97
CA GLN A 220 5.97 2.32 20.38
C GLN A 220 6.99 2.56 19.25
N ARG A 221 7.28 3.82 18.92
CA ARG A 221 8.17 4.22 17.83
C ARG A 221 9.26 5.13 18.37
N ASP A 222 10.51 4.72 18.17
CA ASP A 222 11.67 5.57 18.43
C ASP A 222 11.83 6.64 17.33
N GLN A 223 12.78 7.56 17.51
CA GLN A 223 12.98 8.64 16.53
C GLN A 223 13.46 8.10 15.16
N ASN A 224 14.22 7.01 15.12
CA ASN A 224 14.73 6.47 13.86
C ASN A 224 13.61 5.83 13.06
N ASP A 225 12.69 5.12 13.72
CA ASP A 225 11.52 4.55 13.07
C ASP A 225 10.57 5.65 12.58
N LEU A 226 10.38 6.72 13.36
CA LEU A 226 9.61 7.88 12.90
C LEU A 226 10.24 8.57 11.68
N ARG A 227 11.57 8.74 11.66
CA ARG A 227 12.29 9.24 10.48
C ARG A 227 12.04 8.32 9.29
N ARG A 228 12.24 7.01 9.46
CA ARG A 228 12.00 6.01 8.41
C ARG A 228 10.58 6.10 7.82
N LEU A 229 9.58 6.40 8.64
CA LEU A 229 8.17 6.50 8.22
C LEU A 229 7.83 7.82 7.54
N PHE A 230 8.29 8.95 8.08
CA PHE A 230 7.83 10.30 7.69
C PHE A 230 8.81 11.10 6.84
N TYR A 231 10.05 10.63 6.66
CA TYR A 231 11.07 11.31 5.86
C TYR A 231 11.30 10.60 4.53
N ASN A 232 12.06 11.26 3.66
CA ASN A 232 12.59 10.75 2.40
C ASN A 232 14.09 10.58 2.49
#